data_AF-A0A7D4PWR5-F1
#
_entry.id   AF-A0A7D4PWR5-F1
#
_cell.length_a   1.000
_cell.length_b   1.000
_cell.length_c   1.000
_cell.angle_alpha   90.00
_cell.angle_beta   90.00
_cell.angle_gamma   90.00
#
_symmetry.space_group_name_H-M   'P 1'
#
loop_
_entity.id
_entity.type
_entity.pdbx_description
1 polymer ?
#
loop_
_entity_poly.entity_id
_entity_poly.type
_entity_poly.pdbx_seq_one_letter_code
_entity_poly.pdbx_strand_id
1 'polypeptide(L)'
;MNYNINDLPERSIKPRNNGLTMVMDKGLSLRGVEDLIETAGANTDIVKLGWATSYVTPNLDAKLKLYKDAGIPVYFGGTLFEAFIVRNQFDDYRRLLDKYGLQHAEVSDGSITIPHDVKCEYIRQLKDQVTVISEVGSKDVQKIFAPYKWIQLMKAELEAGSWKVIAEARESGNVGIYRDSGEVRQGLVDEILTQIPGEAIIWEAPQKPQQVWFIKLLGANVNLGNIAPADMIPLETIRLGLRSDTFDHFLSAPKEV
;
A
#
# COMPACT_ATOMS: atom_id res chain seq x y z
N MET A 1 14.53 -7.22 17.89
CA MET A 1 15.48 -8.10 17.17
C MET A 1 16.07 -9.08 18.17
N ASN A 2 16.34 -10.32 17.74
CA ASN A 2 16.70 -11.42 18.65
C ASN A 2 18.20 -11.49 18.97
N TYR A 3 19.05 -10.91 18.12
CA TYR A 3 20.50 -10.84 18.25
C TYR A 3 21.03 -9.58 17.54
N ASN A 4 22.26 -9.18 17.84
CA ASN A 4 22.87 -7.98 17.29
C ASN A 4 23.65 -8.25 15.99
N ILE A 5 23.45 -7.40 14.98
CA ILE A 5 24.28 -7.32 13.78
C ILE A 5 24.64 -5.83 13.60
N ASN A 6 25.92 -5.54 13.45
CA ASN A 6 26.38 -4.16 13.24
C ASN A 6 26.12 -3.70 11.79
N ASP A 7 26.12 -2.39 11.58
CA ASP A 7 26.06 -1.77 10.25
C ASP A 7 24.79 -2.11 9.43
N LEU A 8 23.67 -2.43 10.09
CA LEU A 8 22.38 -2.59 9.41
C LEU A 8 21.75 -1.22 9.07
N PRO A 9 20.95 -1.13 7.99
CA PRO A 9 20.16 0.06 7.69
C PRO A 9 19.26 0.45 8.85
N GLU A 10 19.20 1.74 9.15
CA GLU A 10 18.24 2.27 10.13
C GLU A 10 16.81 2.12 9.61
N ARG A 11 15.94 1.55 10.44
CA ARG A 11 14.51 1.43 10.17
C ARG A 11 13.71 2.41 11.01
N SER A 12 12.70 3.01 10.41
CA SER A 12 11.70 3.77 11.14
C SER A 12 10.97 2.89 12.17
N ILE A 13 10.60 3.49 13.30
CA ILE A 13 9.84 2.84 14.37
C ILE A 13 8.35 3.18 14.27
N LYS A 14 7.49 2.31 14.80
CA LYS A 14 6.04 2.56 14.85
C LYS A 14 5.71 3.70 15.84
N PRO A 15 4.67 4.52 15.56
CA PRO A 15 3.91 4.58 14.31
C PRO A 15 4.76 5.16 13.17
N ARG A 16 4.87 4.41 12.07
CA ARG A 16 5.72 4.80 10.94
C ARG A 16 4.97 5.79 10.05
N ASN A 17 5.65 6.84 9.59
CA ASN A 17 5.19 7.66 8.47
C ASN A 17 5.93 7.33 7.17
N ASN A 18 7.16 6.80 7.29
CA ASN A 18 8.01 6.34 6.20
C ASN A 18 8.45 4.91 6.48
N GLY A 19 8.81 4.15 5.45
CA GLY A 19 9.18 2.75 5.57
C GLY A 19 8.00 1.87 5.92
N LEU A 20 6.80 2.30 5.49
CA LEU A 20 5.53 1.62 5.69
C LEU A 20 5.51 0.28 4.97
N THR A 21 4.85 -0.69 5.59
CA THR A 21 4.46 -1.94 4.96
C THR A 21 2.94 -2.10 5.06
N MET A 22 2.28 -2.02 3.91
CA MET A 22 0.85 -2.26 3.76
C MET A 22 0.62 -3.70 3.27
N VAL A 23 -0.02 -4.50 4.13
CA VAL A 23 -0.33 -5.91 3.86
C VAL A 23 -1.63 -6.03 3.08
N MET A 24 -1.67 -6.95 2.11
CA MET A 24 -2.90 -7.37 1.45
C MET A 24 -3.48 -8.63 2.12
N ASP A 25 -4.59 -8.48 2.85
CA ASP A 25 -5.39 -9.60 3.33
C ASP A 25 -6.51 -9.90 2.31
N LYS A 26 -6.40 -11.05 1.64
CA LYS A 26 -7.37 -11.51 0.62
C LYS A 26 -8.41 -12.49 1.17
N GLY A 27 -8.42 -12.74 2.48
CA GLY A 27 -9.30 -13.74 3.10
C GLY A 27 -8.61 -14.64 4.13
N LEU A 28 -7.64 -14.12 4.89
CA LEU A 28 -7.11 -14.84 6.05
C LEU A 28 -8.24 -15.26 7.00
N SER A 29 -8.14 -16.45 7.59
CA SER A 29 -9.02 -16.83 8.69
C SER A 29 -8.69 -16.02 9.95
N LEU A 30 -9.52 -16.10 11.00
CA LEU A 30 -9.20 -15.47 12.29
C LEU A 30 -7.83 -15.93 12.83
N ARG A 31 -7.57 -17.24 12.76
CA ARG A 31 -6.27 -17.81 13.14
C ARG A 31 -5.13 -17.32 12.25
N GLY A 32 -5.36 -17.21 10.94
CA GLY A 32 -4.35 -16.67 10.04
C GLY A 32 -4.02 -15.19 10.33
N VAL A 33 -4.98 -14.42 10.85
CA VAL A 33 -4.74 -13.07 11.34
C VAL A 33 -3.94 -13.07 12.64
N GLU A 34 -4.28 -13.95 13.59
CA GLU A 34 -3.51 -14.15 14.83
C GLU A 34 -2.05 -14.53 14.51
N ASP A 35 -1.83 -15.50 13.63
CA ASP A 35 -0.51 -15.97 13.19
C ASP A 35 0.29 -14.84 12.52
N LEU A 36 -0.36 -14.02 11.67
CA LEU A 36 0.25 -12.86 11.03
C LEU A 36 0.67 -11.81 12.07
N ILE A 37 -0.19 -11.51 13.03
CA ILE A 37 0.07 -10.54 14.09
C ILE A 37 1.24 -11.01 14.97
N GLU A 38 1.22 -12.28 15.39
CA GLU A 38 2.28 -12.88 16.18
C GLU A 38 3.63 -12.81 15.46
N THR A 39 3.66 -13.21 14.19
CA THR A 39 4.90 -13.32 13.42
C THR A 39 5.43 -11.97 12.96
N ALA A 40 4.55 -11.10 12.47
CA ALA A 40 4.94 -9.91 11.72
C ALA A 40 4.24 -8.62 12.16
N GLY A 41 3.48 -8.62 13.25
CA GLY A 41 2.75 -7.45 13.74
C GLY A 41 3.63 -6.21 13.97
N ALA A 42 4.89 -6.38 14.36
CA ALA A 42 5.86 -5.27 14.50
C ALA A 42 6.24 -4.62 13.15
N ASN A 43 6.13 -5.37 12.06
CA ASN A 43 6.53 -4.97 10.70
C ASN A 43 5.33 -4.61 9.81
N THR A 44 4.09 -4.87 10.24
CA THR A 44 2.85 -4.54 9.52
C THR A 44 2.30 -3.19 9.96
N ASP A 45 2.31 -2.17 9.11
CA ASP A 45 1.85 -0.82 9.50
C ASP A 45 0.36 -0.59 9.22
N ILE A 46 -0.18 -1.21 8.17
CA ILE A 46 -1.59 -1.11 7.80
C ILE A 46 -2.01 -2.35 6.99
N VAL A 47 -3.27 -2.74 7.07
CA VAL A 47 -3.82 -3.87 6.31
C VAL A 47 -4.94 -3.39 5.39
N LYS A 48 -4.81 -3.72 4.10
CA LYS A 48 -5.89 -3.65 3.11
C LYS A 48 -6.64 -4.98 3.12
N LEU A 49 -7.94 -4.98 3.44
CA LEU A 49 -8.81 -6.09 3.03
C LEU A 49 -9.08 -5.96 1.54
N GLY A 50 -8.52 -6.86 0.74
CA GLY A 50 -8.42 -6.73 -0.72
C GLY A 50 -9.76 -6.49 -1.40
N TRP A 51 -9.76 -5.63 -2.43
CA TRP A 51 -10.94 -5.24 -3.23
C TRP A 51 -12.22 -5.09 -2.38
N ALA A 52 -13.17 -6.02 -2.52
CA ALA A 52 -14.43 -6.09 -1.80
C ALA A 52 -14.55 -7.37 -0.95
N THR A 53 -13.43 -7.97 -0.55
CA THR A 53 -13.40 -9.20 0.26
C THR A 53 -14.17 -9.06 1.57
N SER A 54 -14.20 -7.86 2.17
CA SER A 54 -14.96 -7.61 3.40
C SER A 54 -16.46 -7.90 3.25
N TYR A 55 -17.03 -7.75 2.05
CA TYR A 55 -18.44 -8.04 1.77
C TYR A 55 -18.79 -9.53 1.94
N VAL A 56 -17.84 -10.43 1.67
CA VAL A 56 -18.04 -11.89 1.73
C VAL A 56 -17.24 -12.56 2.83
N THR A 57 -16.51 -11.79 3.66
CA THR A 57 -15.71 -12.34 4.76
C THR A 57 -16.62 -12.73 5.93
N PRO A 58 -16.73 -14.02 6.31
CA PRO A 58 -17.46 -14.40 7.51
C PRO A 58 -16.75 -13.86 8.75
N ASN A 59 -17.52 -13.56 9.80
CA ASN A 59 -17.00 -13.07 11.08
C ASN A 59 -16.14 -11.79 10.95
N LEU A 60 -16.52 -10.88 10.05
CA LEU A 60 -15.77 -9.64 9.78
C LEU A 60 -15.49 -8.83 11.05
N ASP A 61 -16.48 -8.66 11.94
CA ASP A 61 -16.31 -7.95 13.21
C ASP A 61 -15.20 -8.55 14.08
N ALA A 62 -15.15 -9.88 14.20
CA ALA A 62 -14.11 -10.58 14.95
C ALA A 62 -12.73 -10.40 14.31
N LYS A 63 -12.65 -10.45 12.97
CA LYS A 63 -11.40 -10.20 12.23
C LYS A 63 -10.89 -8.79 12.48
N LEU A 64 -11.75 -7.77 12.33
CA LEU A 64 -11.37 -6.37 12.54
C LEU A 64 -10.95 -6.11 13.98
N LYS A 65 -11.61 -6.78 14.94
CA LYS A 65 -11.22 -6.70 16.36
C LYS A 65 -9.78 -7.17 16.58
N LEU A 66 -9.35 -8.29 15.98
CA LEU A 66 -7.99 -8.80 16.13
C LEU A 66 -6.93 -7.78 15.68
N TYR A 67 -7.10 -7.19 14.50
CA TYR A 67 -6.19 -6.15 14.02
C TYR A 67 -6.21 -4.90 14.91
N LYS A 68 -7.41 -4.48 15.36
CA LYS A 68 -7.58 -3.33 16.26
C LYS A 68 -6.89 -3.54 17.60
N ASP A 69 -7.06 -4.71 18.23
CA ASP A 69 -6.42 -5.06 19.50
C ASP A 69 -4.90 -5.09 19.37
N ALA A 70 -4.37 -5.44 18.19
CA ALA A 70 -2.94 -5.39 17.87
C ALA A 70 -2.42 -3.99 17.48
N GLY A 71 -3.29 -2.97 17.44
CA GLY A 71 -2.94 -1.61 17.04
C GLY A 71 -2.56 -1.49 15.56
N ILE A 72 -3.10 -2.37 14.70
CA ILE A 72 -2.87 -2.35 13.25
C ILE A 72 -4.11 -1.78 12.57
N PRO A 73 -4.04 -0.59 11.96
CA PRO A 73 -5.14 -0.04 11.18
C PRO A 73 -5.52 -0.94 10.01
N VAL A 74 -6.81 -0.98 9.71
CA VAL A 74 -7.39 -1.71 8.58
C VAL A 74 -8.20 -0.74 7.73
N TYR A 75 -8.19 -0.95 6.42
CA TYR A 75 -9.13 -0.33 5.51
C TYR A 75 -9.63 -1.34 4.47
N PHE A 76 -10.78 -1.04 3.86
CA PHE A 76 -11.32 -1.85 2.77
C PHE A 76 -10.81 -1.35 1.42
N GLY A 77 -10.45 -2.27 0.52
CA GLY A 77 -9.95 -1.92 -0.80
C GLY A 77 -10.90 -0.99 -1.58
N GLY A 78 -10.33 -0.13 -2.39
CA GLY A 78 -11.03 0.95 -3.10
C GLY A 78 -12.05 0.42 -4.10
N THR A 79 -11.90 -0.81 -4.60
CA THR A 79 -12.95 -1.46 -5.41
C THR A 79 -14.27 -1.62 -4.65
N LEU A 80 -14.25 -1.75 -3.31
CA LEU A 80 -15.49 -1.69 -2.52
C LEU A 80 -16.08 -0.27 -2.57
N PHE A 81 -15.27 0.77 -2.36
CA PHE A 81 -15.71 2.16 -2.51
C PHE A 81 -16.34 2.40 -3.89
N GLU A 82 -15.67 1.99 -4.96
CA GLU A 82 -16.17 2.08 -6.34
C GLU A 82 -17.52 1.36 -6.53
N ALA A 83 -17.72 0.21 -5.87
CA ALA A 83 -18.98 -0.53 -5.90
C ALA A 83 -20.13 0.24 -5.26
N PHE A 84 -19.88 1.04 -4.21
CA PHE A 84 -20.87 1.96 -3.63
C PHE A 84 -21.09 3.17 -4.53
N ILE A 85 -20.03 3.77 -5.09
CA ILE A 85 -20.13 4.97 -5.94
C ILE A 85 -20.97 4.71 -7.19
N VAL A 86 -20.73 3.61 -7.90
CA VAL A 86 -21.49 3.30 -9.14
C VAL A 86 -22.99 3.05 -8.89
N ARG A 87 -23.37 2.87 -7.63
CA ARG A 87 -24.77 2.70 -7.18
C ARG A 87 -25.35 3.98 -6.56
N ASN A 88 -24.63 5.09 -6.60
CA ASN A 88 -24.99 6.35 -5.92
C ASN A 88 -25.16 6.18 -4.40
N GLN A 89 -24.36 5.30 -3.79
CA GLN A 89 -24.45 4.94 -2.37
C GLN A 89 -23.26 5.46 -1.55
N PHE A 90 -22.76 6.67 -1.86
CA PHE A 90 -21.62 7.24 -1.14
C PHE A 90 -21.90 7.42 0.36
N ASP A 91 -23.09 7.89 0.73
CA ASP A 91 -23.45 8.05 2.15
C ASP A 91 -23.59 6.70 2.87
N ASP A 92 -24.00 5.63 2.17
CA ASP A 92 -23.99 4.27 2.74
C ASP A 92 -22.56 3.80 2.98
N TYR A 93 -21.62 4.10 2.08
CA TYR A 93 -20.21 3.81 2.28
C TYR A 93 -19.66 4.51 3.53
N ARG A 94 -19.98 5.80 3.73
CA ARG A 94 -19.58 6.53 4.94
C ARG A 94 -20.14 5.90 6.21
N ARG A 95 -21.43 5.50 6.20
CA ARG A 95 -22.05 4.77 7.31
C ARG A 95 -21.40 3.40 7.56
N LEU A 96 -20.92 2.73 6.50
CA LEU A 96 -20.20 1.46 6.61
C LEU A 96 -18.87 1.64 7.37
N LEU A 97 -18.12 2.72 7.06
CA LEU A 97 -16.89 3.05 7.77
C LEU A 97 -17.16 3.26 9.26
N ASP A 98 -18.21 4.03 9.60
CA ASP A 98 -18.63 4.28 10.99
C ASP A 98 -19.06 2.99 11.70
N LYS A 99 -19.87 2.16 11.04
CA LYS A 99 -20.37 0.89 11.59
C LYS A 99 -19.23 0.00 12.08
N TYR A 100 -18.15 -0.08 11.30
CA TYR A 100 -16.99 -0.92 11.64
C TYR A 100 -15.87 -0.15 12.35
N GLY A 101 -16.06 1.14 12.63
CA GLY A 101 -15.08 1.99 13.30
C GLY A 101 -13.74 2.07 12.56
N LEU A 102 -13.78 2.09 11.22
CA LEU A 102 -12.58 2.19 10.40
C LEU A 102 -11.99 3.60 10.48
N GLN A 103 -10.67 3.67 10.61
CA GLN A 103 -9.94 4.94 10.68
C GLN A 103 -9.34 5.37 9.33
N HIS A 104 -9.39 4.47 8.34
CA HIS A 104 -8.79 4.66 7.02
C HIS A 104 -9.77 4.22 5.93
N ALA A 105 -9.72 4.86 4.77
CA ALA A 105 -10.48 4.47 3.58
C ALA A 105 -9.64 4.65 2.31
N GLU A 106 -9.80 3.71 1.36
CA GLU A 106 -9.20 3.83 0.03
C GLU A 106 -10.17 4.43 -0.98
N VAL A 107 -9.72 5.44 -1.72
CA VAL A 107 -10.48 6.07 -2.82
C VAL A 107 -9.78 5.78 -4.15
N SER A 108 -10.44 5.00 -5.01
CA SER A 108 -9.93 4.58 -6.32
C SER A 108 -10.98 4.74 -7.41
N ASP A 109 -10.55 4.58 -8.66
CA ASP A 109 -11.36 4.60 -9.88
C ASP A 109 -10.84 3.59 -10.92
N GLY A 110 -10.39 2.42 -10.45
CA GLY A 110 -9.75 1.42 -11.31
C GLY A 110 -10.74 0.53 -12.06
N SER A 111 -11.94 0.31 -11.53
CA SER A 111 -13.03 -0.52 -12.09
C SER A 111 -14.20 0.30 -12.65
N ILE A 112 -14.34 1.55 -12.24
CA ILE A 112 -15.32 2.50 -12.78
C ILE A 112 -14.63 3.72 -13.39
N THR A 113 -15.33 4.46 -14.26
CA THR A 113 -14.81 5.74 -14.75
C THR A 113 -15.55 6.86 -14.03
N ILE A 114 -14.81 7.63 -13.22
CA ILE A 114 -15.30 8.87 -12.62
C ILE A 114 -14.44 10.05 -13.10
N PRO A 115 -15.02 11.23 -13.32
CA PRO A 115 -14.24 12.45 -13.49
C PRO A 115 -13.31 12.66 -12.29
N HIS A 116 -12.05 13.03 -12.55
CA HIS A 116 -11.03 13.09 -11.51
C HIS A 116 -11.32 14.17 -10.45
N ASP A 117 -11.94 15.28 -10.85
CA ASP A 117 -12.43 16.32 -9.96
C ASP A 117 -13.50 15.80 -8.99
N VAL A 118 -14.39 14.90 -9.45
CA VAL A 118 -15.36 14.20 -8.62
C VAL A 118 -14.66 13.23 -7.66
N LYS A 119 -13.64 12.50 -8.11
CA LYS A 119 -12.80 11.67 -7.22
C LYS A 119 -12.16 12.51 -6.10
N CYS A 120 -11.56 13.64 -6.45
CA CYS A 120 -10.99 14.58 -5.49
C CYS A 120 -12.04 15.11 -4.51
N GLU A 121 -13.29 15.28 -4.94
CA GLU A 121 -14.37 15.69 -4.05
C GLU A 121 -14.74 14.61 -3.03
N TYR A 122 -14.73 13.33 -3.42
CA TYR A 122 -14.87 12.24 -2.45
C TYR A 122 -13.72 12.21 -1.44
N ILE A 123 -12.48 12.45 -1.88
CA ILE A 123 -11.33 12.57 -0.99
C ILE A 123 -11.54 13.72 0.02
N ARG A 124 -11.97 14.89 -0.45
CA ARG A 124 -12.24 16.05 0.42
C ARG A 124 -13.30 15.78 1.45
N GLN A 125 -14.36 15.06 1.09
CA GLN A 125 -15.43 14.73 2.04
C GLN A 125 -15.02 13.63 3.03
N LEU A 126 -14.27 12.62 2.59
CA LEU A 126 -13.85 11.52 3.45
C LEU A 126 -12.75 11.91 4.43
N LYS A 127 -11.86 12.86 4.10
CA LYS A 127 -10.76 13.27 4.99
C LYS A 127 -11.25 13.86 6.31
N ASP A 128 -12.46 14.42 6.33
CA ASP A 128 -13.09 14.98 7.53
C ASP A 128 -13.63 13.86 8.46
N GLN A 129 -13.68 12.61 7.99
CA GLN A 129 -14.17 11.45 8.72
C GLN A 129 -13.05 10.45 9.06
N VAL A 130 -12.16 10.16 8.10
CA VAL A 130 -11.11 9.15 8.18
C VAL A 130 -9.83 9.59 7.48
N THR A 131 -8.71 8.89 7.72
CA THR A 131 -7.49 9.07 6.94
C THR A 131 -7.67 8.45 5.54
N VAL A 132 -7.64 9.29 4.50
CA VAL A 132 -7.82 8.82 3.12
C VAL A 132 -6.50 8.37 2.53
N ILE A 133 -6.51 7.22 1.88
CA ILE A 133 -5.45 6.74 0.98
C ILE A 133 -6.08 6.71 -0.40
N SER A 134 -5.46 7.32 -1.40
CA SER A 134 -6.02 7.33 -2.75
C SER A 134 -5.14 6.52 -3.69
N GLU A 135 -5.71 5.98 -4.77
CA GLU A 135 -4.98 5.11 -5.71
C GLU A 135 -4.98 5.74 -7.10
N VAL A 136 -3.79 6.04 -7.64
CA VAL A 136 -3.64 6.50 -9.02
C VAL A 136 -3.17 5.35 -9.88
N GLY A 137 -3.81 5.20 -11.04
CA GLY A 137 -3.39 4.29 -12.09
C GLY A 137 -4.59 3.72 -12.84
N SER A 138 -4.34 2.75 -13.69
CA SER A 138 -5.38 2.05 -14.44
C SER A 138 -5.22 0.56 -14.24
N LYS A 139 -6.33 -0.11 -13.95
CA LYS A 139 -6.40 -1.58 -13.93
C LYS A 139 -6.44 -2.15 -15.35
N ASP A 140 -6.71 -1.33 -16.38
CA ASP A 140 -6.72 -1.76 -17.76
C ASP A 140 -5.31 -1.66 -18.38
N VAL A 141 -4.77 -2.81 -18.81
CA VAL A 141 -3.44 -2.94 -19.43
C VAL A 141 -3.33 -2.13 -20.73
N GLN A 142 -4.46 -1.87 -21.41
CA GLN A 142 -4.48 -1.04 -22.62
C GLN A 142 -4.46 0.46 -22.32
N LYS A 143 -4.83 0.88 -21.11
CA LYS A 143 -4.84 2.29 -20.70
C LYS A 143 -3.52 2.65 -20.02
N ILE A 144 -2.53 2.99 -20.83
CA ILE A 144 -1.23 3.47 -20.36
C ILE A 144 -1.28 4.99 -20.22
N PHE A 145 -1.19 5.49 -18.98
CA PHE A 145 -1.03 6.93 -18.76
C PHE A 145 0.42 7.37 -18.97
N ALA A 146 0.57 8.56 -19.56
CA ALA A 146 1.84 9.26 -19.66
C ALA A 146 2.28 9.77 -18.27
N PRO A 147 3.60 9.91 -18.01
CA PRO A 147 4.12 10.34 -16.71
C PRO A 147 3.55 11.66 -16.19
N TYR A 148 3.41 12.69 -17.05
CA TYR A 148 2.85 13.98 -16.64
C TYR A 148 1.42 13.85 -16.09
N LYS A 149 0.62 12.91 -16.63
CA LYS A 149 -0.74 12.66 -16.18
C LYS A 149 -0.74 11.99 -14.81
N TRP A 150 0.13 11.01 -14.57
CA TRP A 150 0.31 10.43 -13.23
C TRP A 150 0.60 11.51 -12.19
N ILE A 151 1.60 12.35 -12.47
CA ILE A 151 2.01 13.44 -11.58
C ILE A 151 0.85 14.40 -11.31
N GLN A 152 0.11 14.81 -12.35
CA GLN A 152 -1.04 15.70 -12.21
C GLN A 152 -2.12 15.11 -11.29
N LEU A 153 -2.46 13.83 -11.48
CA LEU A 153 -3.48 13.15 -10.68
C LEU A 153 -3.01 13.01 -9.22
N MET A 154 -1.77 12.52 -9.00
CA MET A 154 -1.20 12.36 -7.67
C MET A 154 -1.14 13.68 -6.90
N LYS A 155 -0.70 14.79 -7.54
CA LYS A 155 -0.70 16.13 -6.91
C LYS A 155 -2.12 16.54 -6.49
N ALA A 156 -3.07 16.42 -7.40
CA ALA A 156 -4.45 16.83 -7.13
C ALA A 156 -5.11 15.99 -6.02
N GLU A 157 -4.83 14.70 -5.93
CA GLU A 157 -5.33 13.85 -4.85
C GLU A 157 -4.69 14.16 -3.48
N LEU A 158 -3.38 14.45 -3.45
CA LEU A 158 -2.70 14.94 -2.25
C LEU A 158 -3.27 16.30 -1.81
N GLU A 159 -3.46 17.24 -2.74
CA GLU A 159 -4.07 18.55 -2.49
C GLU A 159 -5.52 18.45 -2.00
N ALA A 160 -6.27 17.45 -2.48
CA ALA A 160 -7.62 17.18 -2.00
C ALA A 160 -7.64 16.72 -0.53
N GLY A 161 -6.54 16.13 -0.05
CA GLY A 161 -6.34 15.73 1.34
C GLY A 161 -6.05 14.24 1.55
N SER A 162 -5.62 13.54 0.50
CA SER A 162 -5.11 12.18 0.65
C SER A 162 -3.84 12.18 1.53
N TRP A 163 -3.75 11.27 2.50
CA TRP A 163 -2.57 11.11 3.36
C TRP A 163 -1.39 10.53 2.59
N LYS A 164 -1.66 9.53 1.75
CA LYS A 164 -0.70 8.88 0.85
C LYS A 164 -1.41 8.52 -0.45
N VAL A 165 -0.68 8.56 -1.55
CA VAL A 165 -1.17 8.08 -2.85
C VAL A 165 -0.52 6.75 -3.18
N ILE A 166 -1.33 5.74 -3.47
CA ILE A 166 -0.91 4.44 -3.97
C ILE A 166 -0.59 4.57 -5.45
N ALA A 167 0.59 4.08 -5.85
CA ALA A 167 0.91 3.86 -7.24
C ALA A 167 0.48 2.45 -7.64
N GLU A 168 -0.64 2.35 -8.38
CA GLU A 168 -1.34 1.09 -8.70
C GLU A 168 -0.48 0.10 -9.47
N ALA A 169 -0.59 -1.16 -9.06
CA ALA A 169 0.04 -2.31 -9.71
C ALA A 169 -0.84 -3.57 -9.76
N ARG A 170 -2.03 -3.52 -9.13
CA ARG A 170 -2.84 -4.69 -8.76
C ARG A 170 -2.08 -5.64 -7.83
N GLU A 171 -2.78 -6.69 -7.43
CA GLU A 171 -2.19 -7.81 -6.69
C GLU A 171 -1.13 -8.57 -7.50
N SER A 172 -1.28 -8.65 -8.82
CA SER A 172 -0.38 -9.40 -9.70
C SER A 172 0.93 -8.67 -10.00
N GLY A 173 0.98 -7.34 -9.80
CA GLY A 173 2.18 -6.55 -10.06
C GLY A 173 2.56 -6.45 -11.53
N ASN A 174 1.58 -6.38 -12.44
CA ASN A 174 1.82 -6.44 -13.90
C ASN A 174 1.04 -5.39 -14.69
N VAL A 175 0.67 -4.30 -14.03
CA VAL A 175 -0.02 -3.15 -14.63
C VAL A 175 0.45 -1.85 -13.99
N GLY A 176 0.01 -0.71 -14.51
CA GLY A 176 0.26 0.60 -13.92
C GLY A 176 1.74 0.96 -13.98
N ILE A 177 2.41 0.96 -12.83
CA ILE A 177 3.85 1.21 -12.71
C ILE A 177 4.73 0.05 -13.22
N TYR A 178 4.13 -1.09 -13.56
CA TYR A 178 4.80 -2.24 -14.15
C TYR A 178 4.36 -2.50 -15.60
N ARG A 179 5.22 -3.19 -16.34
CA ARG A 179 4.86 -3.86 -17.60
C ARG A 179 4.11 -5.16 -17.30
N ASP A 180 3.52 -5.75 -18.34
CA ASP A 180 2.89 -7.07 -18.28
C ASP A 180 3.85 -8.18 -17.79
N SER A 181 5.14 -8.03 -18.07
CA SER A 181 6.23 -8.87 -17.56
C SER A 181 6.51 -8.74 -16.06
N GLY A 182 5.93 -7.74 -15.39
CA GLY A 182 6.25 -7.37 -14.00
C GLY A 182 7.47 -6.46 -13.85
N GLU A 183 8.14 -6.11 -14.96
CA GLU A 183 9.25 -5.17 -14.98
C GLU A 183 8.79 -3.75 -14.61
N VAL A 184 9.57 -3.07 -13.79
CA VAL A 184 9.28 -1.68 -13.38
C VAL A 184 9.42 -0.74 -14.57
N ARG A 185 8.45 0.15 -14.76
CA ARG A 185 8.55 1.26 -15.71
C ARG A 185 9.45 2.35 -15.12
N GLN A 186 10.76 2.13 -15.12
CA GLN A 186 11.74 2.98 -14.43
C GLN A 186 11.58 4.46 -14.77
N GLY A 187 11.54 4.80 -16.07
CA GLY A 187 11.35 6.20 -16.49
C GLY A 187 10.01 6.83 -16.07
N LEU A 188 8.96 6.04 -15.77
CA LEU A 188 7.75 6.59 -15.15
C LEU A 188 7.98 6.89 -13.67
N VAL A 189 8.61 5.97 -12.94
CA VAL A 189 8.90 6.13 -11.51
C VAL A 189 9.85 7.31 -11.29
N ASP A 190 10.91 7.43 -12.07
CA ASP A 190 11.87 8.53 -11.99
C ASP A 190 11.19 9.88 -12.18
N GLU A 191 10.34 10.02 -13.21
CA GLU A 191 9.58 11.24 -13.46
C GLU A 191 8.63 11.59 -12.31
N ILE A 192 7.93 10.60 -11.74
CA ILE A 192 7.07 10.81 -10.56
C ILE A 192 7.90 11.35 -9.39
N LEU A 193 9.06 10.75 -9.11
CA LEU A 193 9.94 11.13 -8.00
C LEU A 193 10.56 12.53 -8.18
N THR A 194 10.58 13.09 -9.39
CA THR A 194 11.00 14.50 -9.58
C THR A 194 9.98 15.52 -9.08
N GLN A 195 8.71 15.12 -8.92
CA GLN A 195 7.59 16.02 -8.65
C GLN A 195 6.77 15.67 -7.41
N ILE A 196 6.79 14.42 -6.98
CA ILE A 196 6.05 13.90 -5.83
C ILE A 196 7.08 13.33 -4.83
N PRO A 197 7.06 13.78 -3.56
CA PRO A 197 7.93 13.22 -2.54
C PRO A 197 7.68 11.72 -2.36
N GLY A 198 8.73 10.90 -2.36
CA GLY A 198 8.61 9.43 -2.27
C GLY A 198 7.93 8.97 -0.98
N GLU A 199 8.06 9.74 0.10
CA GLU A 199 7.37 9.53 1.37
C GLU A 199 5.84 9.68 1.26
N ALA A 200 5.32 10.45 0.30
CA ALA A 200 3.89 10.63 0.09
C ALA A 200 3.27 9.48 -0.71
N ILE A 201 4.08 8.57 -1.25
CA ILE A 201 3.66 7.49 -2.12
C ILE A 201 3.72 6.16 -1.38
N ILE A 202 2.75 5.28 -1.61
CA ILE A 202 2.84 3.84 -1.31
C ILE A 202 2.99 3.11 -2.65
N TRP A 203 4.13 2.46 -2.87
CA TRP A 203 4.37 1.72 -4.10
C TRP A 203 3.84 0.30 -3.94
N GLU A 204 2.83 -0.10 -4.70
CA GLU A 204 2.39 -1.50 -4.68
C GLU A 204 3.50 -2.37 -5.27
N ALA A 205 4.06 -3.29 -4.48
CA ALA A 205 5.17 -4.15 -4.86
C ALA A 205 4.91 -5.60 -4.39
N PRO A 206 3.87 -6.27 -4.93
CA PRO A 206 3.48 -7.60 -4.47
C PRO A 206 4.55 -8.66 -4.72
N GLN A 207 5.44 -8.47 -5.70
CA GLN A 207 6.48 -9.46 -6.03
C GLN A 207 7.86 -9.07 -5.46
N LYS A 208 8.64 -10.08 -5.03
CA LYS A 208 10.00 -9.89 -4.52
C LYS A 208 10.89 -9.00 -5.42
N PRO A 209 11.00 -9.21 -6.76
CA PRO A 209 11.87 -8.36 -7.57
C PRO A 209 11.50 -6.87 -7.52
N GLN A 210 10.22 -6.58 -7.34
CA GLN A 210 9.69 -5.22 -7.24
C GLN A 210 10.06 -4.59 -5.89
N GLN A 211 9.90 -5.35 -4.80
CA GLN A 211 10.31 -4.94 -3.46
C GLN A 211 11.81 -4.60 -3.42
N VAL A 212 12.65 -5.49 -3.98
CA VAL A 212 14.10 -5.31 -4.08
C VAL A 212 14.42 -4.05 -4.89
N TRP A 213 13.76 -3.84 -6.03
CA TRP A 213 14.02 -2.69 -6.89
C TRP A 213 13.73 -1.36 -6.16
N PHE A 214 12.56 -1.25 -5.51
CA PHE A 214 12.21 -0.04 -4.76
C PHE A 214 13.11 0.20 -3.55
N ILE A 215 13.51 -0.86 -2.84
CA ILE A 215 14.45 -0.73 -1.71
C ILE A 215 15.83 -0.28 -2.18
N LYS A 216 16.29 -0.73 -3.35
CA LYS A 216 17.56 -0.27 -3.93
C LYS A 216 17.50 1.18 -4.41
N LEU A 217 16.35 1.61 -4.93
CA LEU A 217 16.17 2.97 -5.43
C LEU A 217 15.97 3.99 -4.30
N LEU A 218 15.10 3.67 -3.35
CA LEU A 218 14.58 4.61 -2.35
C LEU A 218 15.04 4.30 -0.91
N GLY A 219 15.82 3.24 -0.73
CA GLY A 219 16.36 2.82 0.55
C GLY A 219 15.40 1.97 1.40
N ALA A 220 15.90 1.54 2.56
CA ALA A 220 15.21 0.63 3.48
C ALA A 220 13.85 1.15 3.99
N ASN A 221 13.65 2.47 3.95
CA ASN A 221 12.44 3.15 4.44
C ASN A 221 11.49 3.61 3.31
N VAL A 222 11.51 2.94 2.16
CA VAL A 222 10.46 3.09 1.14
C VAL A 222 9.12 2.53 1.63
N ASN A 223 8.00 3.19 1.32
CA ASN A 223 6.67 2.69 1.62
C ASN A 223 6.24 1.68 0.55
N LEU A 224 5.87 0.47 0.97
CA LEU A 224 5.47 -0.60 0.06
C LEU A 224 4.08 -1.13 0.39
N GLY A 225 3.31 -1.41 -0.66
CA GLY A 225 1.95 -1.90 -0.60
C GLY A 225 1.76 -3.24 -1.28
N ASN A 226 0.59 -3.84 -1.05
CA ASN A 226 0.22 -5.16 -1.54
C ASN A 226 1.18 -6.29 -1.12
N ILE A 227 1.81 -6.15 0.05
CA ILE A 227 2.71 -7.18 0.54
C ILE A 227 1.89 -8.37 1.04
N ALA A 228 2.21 -9.56 0.54
CA ALA A 228 1.55 -10.78 0.97
C ALA A 228 1.92 -11.09 2.44
N PRO A 229 0.99 -11.66 3.24
CA PRO A 229 1.27 -12.05 4.62
C PRO A 229 2.54 -12.91 4.77
N ALA A 230 2.75 -13.84 3.82
CA ALA A 230 3.91 -14.73 3.81
C ALA A 230 5.24 -14.03 3.48
N ASP A 231 5.19 -12.84 2.86
CA ASP A 231 6.37 -12.07 2.46
C ASP A 231 6.80 -11.04 3.51
N MET A 232 6.11 -10.93 4.64
CA MET A 232 6.39 -9.90 5.65
C MET A 232 7.81 -9.99 6.23
N ILE A 233 8.21 -11.18 6.71
CA ILE A 233 9.56 -11.39 7.24
C ILE A 233 10.61 -11.33 6.11
N PRO A 234 10.40 -12.00 4.95
CA PRO A 234 11.28 -11.84 3.80
C PRO A 234 11.47 -10.38 3.35
N LEU A 235 10.45 -9.53 3.43
CA LEU A 235 10.57 -8.12 3.09
C LEU A 235 11.43 -7.37 4.09
N GLU A 236 11.21 -7.58 5.39
CA GLU A 236 12.00 -6.91 6.42
C GLU A 236 13.49 -7.32 6.33
N THR A 237 13.79 -8.57 5.94
CA THR A 237 15.19 -8.98 5.69
C THR A 237 15.78 -8.29 4.46
N ILE A 238 15.00 -8.05 3.40
CA ILE A 238 15.45 -7.25 2.25
C ILE A 238 15.75 -5.81 2.69
N ARG A 239 14.87 -5.19 3.49
CA ARG A 239 15.07 -3.82 4.01
C ARG A 239 16.34 -3.70 4.86
N LEU A 240 16.70 -4.76 5.59
CA LEU A 240 17.88 -4.80 6.44
C LEU A 240 19.16 -5.23 5.71
N GLY A 241 19.11 -5.54 4.41
CA GLY A 241 20.27 -6.09 3.69
C GLY A 241 20.65 -7.51 4.14
N LEU A 242 19.72 -8.25 4.75
CA LEU A 242 19.95 -9.60 5.28
C LEU A 242 19.44 -10.70 4.34
N ARG A 243 19.23 -10.35 3.07
CA ARG A 243 18.89 -11.28 1.98
C ARG A 243 19.84 -11.01 0.82
N SER A 244 20.27 -12.06 0.12
CA SER A 244 21.24 -11.97 -0.99
C SER A 244 20.91 -10.87 -2.00
N ASP A 245 19.63 -10.64 -2.29
CA ASP A 245 19.18 -9.60 -3.23
C ASP A 245 19.63 -8.16 -2.86
N THR A 246 19.81 -7.85 -1.58
CA THR A 246 20.22 -6.54 -1.04
C THR A 246 21.45 -6.60 -0.12
N PHE A 247 22.15 -7.73 -0.07
CA PHE A 247 23.25 -7.97 0.87
C PHE A 247 24.38 -6.95 0.74
N ASP A 248 24.89 -6.78 -0.48
CA ASP A 248 25.98 -5.82 -0.74
C ASP A 248 25.49 -4.37 -0.82
N HIS A 249 24.18 -4.15 -0.94
CA HIS A 249 23.63 -2.84 -1.24
C HIS A 249 23.80 -1.84 -0.08
N PHE A 250 23.76 -2.33 1.15
CA PHE A 250 23.86 -1.50 2.36
C PHE A 250 25.24 -1.56 3.03
N LEU A 251 26.17 -2.35 2.49
CA LEU A 251 27.53 -2.43 3.01
C LEU A 251 28.36 -1.25 2.48
N SER A 252 29.01 -0.52 3.40
CA SER A 252 29.96 0.53 3.05
C SER A 252 31.30 -0.12 2.64
N ALA A 253 31.49 -0.27 1.33
CA ALA A 253 32.61 -0.94 0.64
C ALA A 253 32.66 -2.48 0.82
N PRO A 254 33.17 -3.23 -0.19
CA PRO A 254 33.25 -4.68 -0.10
C PRO A 254 34.18 -5.07 1.05
N LYS A 255 33.61 -5.62 2.12
CA LYS A 255 34.39 -6.34 3.13
C LYS A 255 34.78 -7.67 2.48
N GLU A 256 36.00 -7.76 1.95
CA GLU A 256 36.60 -9.07 1.64
C GLU A 256 36.66 -9.85 2.96
N VAL A 257 35.90 -10.94 3.05
CA VAL A 257 35.92 -11.88 4.18
C VAL A 257 36.53 -13.19 3.71
#